data_AF-A0A6G1YS16-F1
#
_entry.id   AF-A0A6G1YS16-F1
#
_cell.length_a   1.000
_cell.length_b   1.000
_cell.length_c   1.000
_cell.angle_alpha   90.00
_cell.angle_beta   90.00
_cell.angle_gamma   90.00
#
_symmetry.space_group_name_H-M   'P 1'
#
loop_
_entity.id
_entity.type
_entity.pdbx_description
1 polymer ?
#
loop_
_entity_poly.entity_id
_entity_poly.type
_entity_poly.pdbx_seq_one_letter_code
_entity_poly.pdbx_strand_id
1 'polypeptide(L)'
;MNMIELQEHLENFGMIACPVDNSLKIFGQKYALHIVRNMLVLKQNRFGQFLRSIEGINTKTLSIRLRELEDFGIIKRTILPTRPVQTEYSL
;
A
#
# COMPACT_ATOMS: atom_id res chain seq x y z
N MET A 1 -6.29 28.86 20.99
CA MET A 1 -5.85 28.89 19.59
C MET A 1 -7.10 28.91 18.74
N ASN A 2 -7.34 29.99 18.01
CA ASN A 2 -8.53 30.11 17.17
C ASN A 2 -8.31 29.45 15.80
N MET A 3 -9.38 29.28 15.03
CA MET A 3 -9.34 28.61 13.72
C MET A 3 -8.41 29.28 12.70
N ILE A 4 -8.21 30.59 12.79
CA ILE A 4 -7.35 31.37 11.89
C ILE A 4 -5.87 31.13 12.22
N GLU A 5 -5.52 31.14 13.50
CA GLU A 5 -4.16 30.82 13.98
C GLU A 5 -3.77 29.37 13.63
N LEU A 6 -4.72 28.43 13.73
CA LEU A 6 -4.47 27.04 13.36
C LEU A 6 -4.21 26.90 11.86
N GLN A 7 -4.94 27.62 11.03
CA GLN A 7 -4.84 27.51 9.58
C GLN A 7 -3.51 28.10 9.09
N GLU A 8 -3.11 29.28 9.59
CA GLU A 8 -1.81 29.89 9.30
C GLU A 8 -0.63 29.02 9.81
N HIS A 9 -0.79 28.36 10.95
CA HIS A 9 0.20 27.40 11.46
C HIS A 9 0.32 26.17 10.54
N LEU A 10 -0.81 25.59 10.12
CA LEU A 10 -0.80 24.45 9.21
C LEU A 10 -0.23 24.80 7.82
N GLU A 11 -0.47 26.01 7.32
CA GLU A 11 0.14 26.50 6.07
C GLU A 11 1.66 26.65 6.19
N ASN A 12 2.16 27.24 7.29
CA ASN A 12 3.58 27.42 7.55
C ASN A 12 4.37 26.11 7.71
N PHE A 13 3.71 25.02 8.13
CA PHE A 13 4.30 23.68 8.20
C PHE A 13 4.02 22.82 6.95
N GLY A 14 3.40 23.37 5.89
CA GLY A 14 3.05 22.64 4.67
C GLY A 14 1.96 21.58 4.86
N MET A 15 1.14 21.69 5.91
CA MET A 15 0.14 20.72 6.32
C MET A 15 -1.24 20.88 5.65
N ILE A 16 -1.40 21.75 4.65
CA ILE A 16 -2.62 21.81 3.81
C ILE A 16 -2.96 20.44 3.18
N ALA A 17 -1.97 19.55 3.09
CA ALA A 17 -2.18 18.12 2.93
C ALA A 17 -1.21 17.38 3.86
N CYS A 18 -1.63 17.10 5.11
CA CYS A 18 -0.82 16.41 6.10
C CYS A 18 -0.20 15.12 5.50
N PRO A 19 1.13 15.05 5.34
CA PRO A 19 1.79 13.89 4.72
C PRO A 19 1.56 12.60 5.51
N VAL A 20 1.34 12.72 6.83
CA VAL A 20 1.00 11.60 7.71
C VAL A 20 -0.38 11.06 7.37
N ASP A 21 -1.39 11.93 7.21
CA ASP A 21 -2.75 11.52 6.84
C ASP A 21 -2.76 10.83 5.46
N ASN A 22 -2.02 11.37 4.50
CA ASN A 22 -1.87 10.75 3.18
C ASN A 22 -1.20 9.37 3.25
N SER A 23 -0.15 9.24 4.08
CA SER A 23 0.50 7.95 4.30
C SER A 23 -0.43 6.94 4.98
N LEU A 24 -1.24 7.39 5.95
CA LEU A 24 -2.19 6.54 6.67
C LEU A 24 -3.37 6.10 5.82
N LYS A 25 -3.81 6.89 4.83
CA LYS A 25 -4.81 6.45 3.85
C LYS A 25 -4.39 5.18 3.12
N ILE A 26 -3.09 4.99 2.92
CA ILE A 26 -2.49 3.83 2.25
C ILE A 26 -2.15 2.74 3.27
N PHE A 27 -1.25 3.04 4.19
CA PHE A 27 -0.66 2.04 5.11
C PHE A 27 -1.55 1.71 6.31
N GLY A 28 -2.51 2.58 6.64
CA GLY A 28 -3.52 2.33 7.67
C GLY A 28 -4.60 1.33 7.22
N GLN A 29 -4.69 1.02 5.92
CA GLN A 29 -5.59 -0.01 5.44
C GLN A 29 -5.18 -1.39 5.95
N LYS A 30 -6.15 -2.15 6.47
CA LYS A 30 -5.93 -3.52 6.95
C LYS A 30 -5.19 -4.34 5.88
N TYR A 31 -4.10 -4.98 6.29
CA TYR A 31 -3.17 -5.81 5.50
C TYR A 31 -2.18 -5.09 4.58
N ALA A 32 -2.27 -3.77 4.34
CA ALA A 32 -1.32 -3.06 3.46
C ALA A 32 0.13 -3.23 3.93
N LEU A 33 0.39 -2.99 5.22
CA LEU A 33 1.71 -3.18 5.82
C LEU A 33 2.18 -4.64 5.83
N HIS A 34 1.27 -5.62 5.88
CA HIS A 34 1.66 -7.03 5.83
C HIS A 34 2.17 -7.44 4.44
N ILE A 35 1.55 -6.92 3.38
CA ILE A 35 2.00 -7.13 2.00
C ILE A 35 3.39 -6.54 1.82
N VAL A 36 3.59 -5.26 2.19
CA VAL A 36 4.88 -4.56 2.07
C VAL A 36 5.97 -5.25 2.90
N ARG A 37 5.67 -5.60 4.17
CA ARG A 37 6.59 -6.38 5.03
C ARG A 37 6.98 -7.69 4.37
N ASN A 38 6.04 -8.42 3.79
CA ASN A 38 6.35 -9.72 3.16
C ASN A 38 7.18 -9.56 1.88
N MET A 39 7.01 -8.48 1.10
CA MET A 39 7.90 -8.16 -0.01
C MET A 39 9.33 -7.86 0.47
N LEU A 40 9.48 -7.03 1.51
CA LEU A 40 10.79 -6.62 2.02
C LEU A 40 11.54 -7.75 2.72
N VAL A 41 10.86 -8.45 3.64
CA VAL A 41 11.47 -9.42 4.56
C VAL A 41 11.46 -10.83 3.99
N LEU A 42 10.32 -11.25 3.40
CA LEU A 42 10.15 -12.62 2.90
C LEU A 42 10.41 -12.75 1.40
N LYS A 43 10.72 -11.64 0.71
CA LYS A 43 10.93 -11.57 -0.75
C LYS A 43 9.76 -12.17 -1.55
N GLN A 44 8.55 -12.08 -1.01
CA GLN A 44 7.35 -12.54 -1.69
C GLN A 44 6.96 -11.53 -2.76
N ASN A 45 6.64 -12.02 -3.96
CA ASN A 45 6.31 -11.20 -5.11
C ASN A 45 5.08 -11.71 -5.88
N ARG A 46 4.44 -12.80 -5.43
CA ARG A 46 3.30 -13.41 -6.13
C ARG A 46 2.04 -13.42 -5.26
N PHE A 47 0.90 -13.22 -5.91
CA PHE A 47 -0.42 -13.21 -5.26
C PHE A 47 -0.63 -14.38 -4.29
N GLY A 48 -0.39 -15.60 -4.75
CA GLY A 48 -0.58 -16.81 -3.93
C GLY A 48 0.38 -16.92 -2.75
N GLN A 49 1.56 -16.27 -2.78
CA GLN A 49 2.46 -16.23 -1.63
C GLN A 49 1.87 -15.36 -0.52
N PHE A 50 1.39 -14.16 -0.86
CA PHE A 50 0.73 -13.27 0.09
C PHE A 50 -0.55 -13.89 0.67
N LEU A 51 -1.38 -14.52 -0.18
CA LEU A 51 -2.63 -15.14 0.25
C LEU A 51 -2.39 -16.27 1.27
N ARG A 52 -1.30 -17.02 1.13
CA ARG A 52 -0.95 -18.10 2.07
C ARG A 52 -0.27 -17.60 3.34
N SER A 53 0.49 -16.52 3.27
CA SER A 53 1.34 -16.05 4.38
C SER A 53 0.67 -15.00 5.27
N ILE A 54 -0.36 -14.32 4.78
CA ILE A 54 -1.09 -13.31 5.55
C ILE A 54 -2.38 -13.93 6.08
N GLU A 55 -2.39 -14.23 7.37
CA GLU A 55 -3.54 -14.85 8.01
C GLU A 55 -4.80 -13.97 7.92
N GLY A 56 -5.93 -14.60 7.57
CA GLY A 56 -7.24 -13.96 7.50
C GLY A 56 -7.47 -13.03 6.31
N ILE A 57 -6.48 -12.80 5.44
CA ILE A 57 -6.74 -12.09 4.18
C ILE A 57 -7.45 -13.02 3.21
N ASN A 58 -8.52 -12.54 2.57
CA ASN A 58 -9.17 -13.27 1.49
C ASN A 58 -8.73 -12.73 0.12
N THR A 59 -9.03 -13.49 -0.94
CA THR A 59 -8.68 -13.16 -2.33
C THR A 59 -9.15 -11.77 -2.75
N LYS A 60 -10.38 -11.39 -2.38
CA LYS A 60 -10.97 -10.08 -2.72
C LYS A 60 -10.18 -8.95 -2.08
N THR A 61 -9.93 -9.03 -0.77
CA THR A 61 -9.18 -8.02 -0.02
C THR A 61 -7.74 -7.92 -0.52
N LEU A 62 -7.05 -9.04 -0.78
CA LEU A 62 -5.70 -9.02 -1.32
C LEU A 62 -5.65 -8.33 -2.70
N SER A 63 -6.61 -8.62 -3.58
CA SER A 63 -6.71 -7.98 -4.89
C SER A 63 -6.92 -6.46 -4.78
N ILE A 64 -7.82 -6.03 -3.89
CA ILE A 64 -8.05 -4.60 -3.62
C ILE A 64 -6.78 -3.93 -3.10
N ARG A 65 -6.12 -4.52 -2.10
CA ARG A 65 -4.91 -3.94 -1.49
C ARG A 65 -3.74 -3.85 -2.48
N LEU A 66 -3.51 -4.87 -3.30
CA LEU A 66 -2.46 -4.83 -4.32
C LEU A 66 -2.75 -3.76 -5.37
N ARG A 67 -4.00 -3.60 -5.79
CA ARG A 67 -4.40 -2.53 -6.70
C ARG A 67 -4.20 -1.15 -6.08
N GLU A 68 -4.66 -0.94 -4.85
CA GLU A 68 -4.46 0.36 -4.16
C GLU A 68 -2.97 0.69 -4.04
N LEU A 69 -2.13 -0.27 -3.61
CA LEU A 69 -0.69 -0.06 -3.53
C LEU A 69 -0.06 0.27 -4.90
N GLU A 70 -0.59 -0.30 -5.99
CA GLU A 70 -0.17 0.02 -7.36
C GLU A 70 -0.63 1.43 -7.77
N ASP A 71 -1.90 1.77 -7.52
CA ASP A 71 -2.49 3.08 -7.83
C ASP A 71 -1.79 4.22 -7.08
N PHE A 72 -1.35 3.98 -5.84
CA PHE A 72 -0.54 4.91 -5.05
C PHE A 72 0.96 4.91 -5.43
N GLY A 73 1.39 4.10 -6.39
CA GLY A 73 2.77 4.02 -6.86
C GLY A 73 3.74 3.39 -5.85
N ILE A 74 3.23 2.66 -4.86
CA ILE A 74 4.05 1.97 -3.84
C ILE A 74 4.60 0.65 -4.38
N ILE A 75 3.86 -0.02 -5.25
CA ILE A 75 4.31 -1.25 -5.91
C ILE A 75 4.09 -1.17 -7.42
N LYS A 76 4.85 -1.96 -8.17
CA LYS A 76 4.69 -2.18 -9.59
C LYS A 76 4.20 -3.61 -9.85
N ARG A 77 3.15 -3.75 -10.66
CA ARG A 77 2.71 -5.03 -11.19
C ARG A 77 3.39 -5.32 -12.53
N THR A 78 3.96 -6.50 -12.68
CA THR A 78 4.58 -6.95 -13.93
C THR A 78 3.93 -8.25 -14.39
N ILE A 79 3.50 -8.29 -15.65
CA ILE A 79 3.00 -9.51 -16.30
C ILE A 79 4.18 -10.16 -17.01
N LEU A 80 4.50 -11.40 -16.63
CA LEU A 80 5.58 -12.16 -17.22
C LEU A 80 5.05 -13.09 -18.32
N PRO A 81 5.68 -13.12 -19.51
CA PRO A 81 5.27 -13.96 -20.63
C PRO A 81 5.73 -15.42 -20.45
N THR A 82 5.31 -16.04 -19.35
CA THR A 82 5.57 -17.44 -19.02
C THR A 82 4.42 -18.35 -19.49
N ARG A 83 4.59 -19.67 -19.38
CA ARG A 83 3.53 -20.66 -19.61
C ARG A 83 3.28 -21.45 -18.32
N PRO A 84 2.16 -21.23 -17.58
CA PRO A 84 1.12 -20.21 -17.80
C PRO A 84 1.63 -18.78 -17.57
N VAL A 85 0.89 -17.77 -18.05
CA VAL A 85 1.20 -16.35 -17.81
C VAL A 85 1.23 -16.08 -16.30
N GLN A 86 2.25 -15.38 -15.84
CA GLN A 86 2.44 -15.08 -14.43
C GLN A 86 2.37 -13.58 -14.17
N THR A 87 2.05 -13.22 -12.93
CA THR A 87 2.07 -11.84 -12.45
C THR A 87 2.97 -11.77 -11.23
N GLU A 88 3.85 -10.78 -11.22
CA GLU A 88 4.69 -10.44 -10.08
C GLU A 88 4.46 -9.00 -9.63
N TYR A 89 4.74 -8.74 -8.37
CA TYR A 89 4.64 -7.44 -7.71
C TYR A 89 6.00 -7.11 -7.08
N SER A 90 6.49 -5.89 -7.30
CA SER A 90 7.71 -5.39 -6.69
C SER A 90 7.45 -4.04 -6.03
N LEU A 91 8.18 -3.72 -4.96
CA LEU A 91 8.33 -2.34 -4.50
C LEU A 91 9.11 -1.52 -5.52
#